data_AF-A0A4R8K0L9-F1
#
_entry.id   AF-A0A4R8K0L9-F1
#
_cell.length_a   1.000
_cell.length_b   1.000
_cell.length_c   1.000
_cell.angle_alpha   90.00
_cell.angle_beta   90.00
_cell.angle_gamma   90.00
#
_symmetry.space_group_name_H-M   'P 1'
#
loop_
_entity.id
_entity.type
_entity.pdbx_description
1 polymer ?
#
loop_
_entity_poly.entity_id
_entity_poly.type
_entity_poly.pdbx_seq_one_letter_code
_entity_poly.pdbx_strand_id
1 'polypeptide(L)'
;MDLSELELEKSREEARAAYLTMKSSKASMRDRGLFFKTMLAKGLWINQSTLASGIGESITQVSRCLKASRIPAAVVQAFGNRRLSDRAVKLIGEISEQIGEPKLIENAERLEIRNDLSVRELLSALFLGSHVDDPSNGEARLAAYRNEPYVRLYAADLMELRKNLRTIEKHLRLIMKLQKVTPAS
;
A
#
# COMPACT_ATOMS: atom_id res chain seq x y z
N MET A 1 12.37 -35.89 3.19
CA MET A 1 11.20 -36.72 3.52
C MET A 1 10.42 -36.80 2.22
N ASP A 2 10.61 -37.88 1.48
CA ASP A 2 9.99 -38.06 0.17
C ASP A 2 8.54 -38.48 0.42
N LEU A 3 7.58 -37.60 0.13
CA LEU A 3 6.17 -37.95 0.21
C LEU A 3 5.90 -39.02 -0.85
N SER A 4 5.11 -40.04 -0.52
CA SER A 4 4.67 -40.98 -1.55
C SER A 4 3.91 -40.21 -2.63
N GLU A 5 4.00 -40.67 -3.88
CA GLU A 5 3.38 -40.00 -5.02
C GLU A 5 1.86 -39.76 -4.81
N LEU A 6 1.20 -40.69 -4.11
CA LEU A 6 -0.20 -40.60 -3.69
C LEU A 6 -0.45 -39.48 -2.67
N GLU A 7 0.42 -39.32 -1.67
CA GLU A 7 0.32 -38.24 -0.68
C GLU A 7 0.59 -36.87 -1.30
N LEU A 8 1.50 -36.80 -2.27
CA LEU A 8 1.81 -35.58 -3.00
C LEU A 8 0.62 -35.12 -3.83
N GLU A 9 -0.04 -36.04 -4.56
CA GLU A 9 -1.21 -35.68 -5.36
C GLU A 9 -2.39 -35.26 -4.50
N LYS A 10 -2.66 -35.98 -3.39
CA LYS A 10 -3.66 -35.56 -2.41
C LYS A 10 -3.38 -34.16 -1.86
N SER A 11 -2.13 -33.88 -1.51
CA SER A 11 -1.71 -32.55 -1.01
C SER A 11 -1.90 -31.45 -2.06
N ARG A 12 -1.69 -31.76 -3.34
CA ARG A 12 -1.94 -30.83 -4.45
C ARG A 12 -3.43 -30.55 -4.64
N GLU A 13 -4.28 -31.57 -4.53
CA GLU A 13 -5.73 -31.41 -4.58
C GLU A 13 -6.25 -30.54 -3.43
N GLU A 14 -5.80 -30.80 -2.20
CA GLU A 14 -6.13 -29.98 -1.04
C GLU A 14 -5.68 -28.52 -1.22
N ALA A 15 -4.47 -28.30 -1.75
CA ALA A 15 -3.96 -26.98 -2.07
C ALA A 15 -4.80 -26.27 -3.15
N ARG A 16 -5.26 -26.97 -4.18
CA ARG A 16 -6.19 -26.42 -5.20
C ARG A 16 -7.50 -25.99 -4.56
N ALA A 17 -8.09 -26.84 -3.72
CA ALA A 17 -9.34 -26.53 -3.02
C ALA A 17 -9.19 -25.30 -2.10
N ALA A 18 -8.09 -25.23 -1.34
CA ALA A 18 -7.79 -24.07 -0.50
C ALA A 18 -7.62 -22.79 -1.33
N TYR A 19 -6.94 -22.87 -2.49
CA TYR A 19 -6.79 -21.73 -3.39
C TYR A 19 -8.12 -21.23 -3.95
N LEU A 20 -9.03 -22.13 -4.33
CA LEU A 20 -10.37 -21.77 -4.81
C LEU A 20 -11.17 -21.01 -3.75
N THR A 21 -11.09 -21.45 -2.49
CA THR A 21 -11.70 -20.74 -1.35
C THR A 21 -11.07 -19.36 -1.11
N MET A 22 -9.75 -19.22 -1.25
CA MET A 22 -9.08 -17.91 -1.18
C MET A 22 -9.49 -16.99 -2.33
N LYS A 23 -9.69 -17.55 -3.52
CA LYS A 23 -10.10 -16.79 -4.71
C LYS A 23 -11.53 -16.28 -4.57
N SER A 24 -12.45 -17.10 -4.06
CA SER A 24 -13.85 -16.73 -3.82
C SER A 24 -14.01 -15.69 -2.72
N SER A 25 -13.19 -15.75 -1.66
CA SER A 25 -13.16 -14.74 -0.59
C SER A 25 -12.47 -13.42 -0.97
N LYS A 26 -12.06 -13.27 -2.24
CA LYS A 26 -11.34 -12.09 -2.76
C LYS A 26 -10.04 -11.78 -1.99
N ALA A 27 -9.33 -12.83 -1.54
CA ALA A 27 -8.03 -12.68 -0.87
C ALA A 27 -7.08 -11.78 -1.67
N SER A 28 -6.25 -11.01 -0.96
CA SER A 28 -5.33 -10.04 -1.57
C SER A 28 -4.25 -10.73 -2.41
N MET A 29 -3.61 -9.99 -3.33
CA MET A 29 -2.48 -10.54 -4.11
C MET A 29 -1.32 -10.98 -3.21
N ARG A 30 -1.10 -10.27 -2.10
CA ARG A 30 -0.10 -10.64 -1.09
C ARG A 30 -0.42 -11.98 -0.45
N ASP A 31 -1.65 -12.20 -0.02
CA ASP A 31 -2.04 -13.44 0.67
C ASP A 31 -1.95 -14.65 -0.27
N ARG A 32 -2.42 -14.49 -1.52
CA ARG A 32 -2.24 -15.52 -2.57
C ARG A 32 -0.76 -15.79 -2.83
N GLY A 33 0.07 -14.76 -2.82
CA GLY A 33 1.52 -14.90 -2.97
C GLY A 33 2.19 -15.63 -1.82
N LEU A 34 1.75 -15.39 -0.57
CA LEU A 34 2.22 -16.13 0.61
C LEU A 34 1.80 -17.59 0.53
N PHE A 35 0.58 -17.85 0.08
CA PHE A 35 0.10 -19.19 -0.21
C PHE A 35 1.00 -19.88 -1.25
N PHE A 36 1.25 -19.27 -2.42
CA PHE A 36 2.13 -19.85 -3.44
C PHE A 36 3.57 -20.08 -2.94
N LYS A 37 4.12 -19.13 -2.17
CA LYS A 37 5.45 -19.28 -1.54
C LYS A 37 5.49 -20.51 -0.63
N THR A 38 4.43 -20.74 0.13
CA THR A 38 4.31 -21.90 1.03
C THR A 38 4.23 -23.20 0.24
N MET A 39 3.45 -23.23 -0.85
CA MET A 39 3.33 -24.43 -1.70
C MET A 39 4.66 -24.81 -2.37
N LEU A 40 5.42 -23.81 -2.85
CA LEU A 40 6.77 -24.01 -3.40
C LEU A 40 7.76 -24.47 -2.33
N ALA A 41 7.72 -23.87 -1.14
CA ALA A 41 8.60 -24.26 -0.02
C ALA A 41 8.33 -25.68 0.48
N LYS A 42 7.07 -26.14 0.42
CA LYS A 42 6.67 -27.51 0.71
C LYS A 42 7.02 -28.51 -0.39
N GLY A 43 7.53 -28.05 -1.54
CA GLY A 43 7.87 -28.91 -2.68
C GLY A 43 6.65 -29.52 -3.39
N LEU A 44 5.43 -29.05 -3.12
CA LEU A 44 4.23 -29.55 -3.82
C LEU A 44 4.32 -29.33 -5.32
N TRP A 45 4.96 -28.23 -5.71
CA TRP A 45 5.38 -27.94 -7.07
C TRP A 45 6.83 -27.50 -7.08
N ILE A 46 7.56 -27.93 -8.10
CA ILE A 46 9.01 -27.72 -8.23
C ILE A 46 9.33 -26.25 -8.52
N ASN A 47 8.48 -25.59 -9.30
CA ASN A 47 8.70 -24.22 -9.74
C ASN A 47 7.38 -23.49 -10.03
N GLN A 48 7.49 -22.18 -10.28
CA GLN A 48 6.33 -21.32 -10.54
C GLN A 48 5.49 -21.77 -11.74
N SER A 49 6.10 -22.36 -12.76
CA SER A 49 5.39 -22.84 -13.96
C SER A 49 4.53 -24.05 -13.62
N THR A 50 5.11 -25.06 -12.96
CA THR A 50 4.37 -26.26 -12.51
C THR A 50 3.27 -25.90 -11.51
N LEU A 51 3.50 -24.93 -10.63
CA LEU A 51 2.49 -24.41 -9.72
C LEU A 51 1.37 -23.73 -10.48
N ALA A 52 1.68 -22.84 -11.43
CA ALA A 52 0.69 -22.09 -12.21
C ALA A 52 -0.27 -23.04 -12.95
N SER A 53 0.29 -24.01 -13.67
CA SER A 53 -0.49 -25.07 -14.33
C SER A 53 -1.27 -25.91 -13.32
N GLY A 54 -0.64 -26.25 -12.19
CA GLY A 54 -1.26 -27.03 -11.13
C GLY A 54 -2.46 -26.35 -10.49
N ILE A 55 -2.43 -25.04 -10.26
CA ILE A 55 -3.54 -24.32 -9.60
C ILE A 55 -4.55 -23.72 -10.58
N GLY A 56 -4.28 -23.76 -11.89
CA GLY A 56 -5.11 -23.14 -12.92
C GLY A 56 -4.98 -21.61 -12.99
N GLU A 57 -3.79 -21.07 -12.78
CA GLU A 57 -3.49 -19.64 -12.94
C GLU A 57 -2.42 -19.40 -14.02
N SER A 58 -2.36 -18.18 -14.54
CA SER A 58 -1.25 -17.82 -15.44
C SER A 58 0.06 -17.68 -14.65
N ILE A 59 1.18 -18.06 -15.26
CA ILE A 59 2.51 -17.89 -14.66
C ILE A 59 2.79 -16.42 -14.30
N THR A 60 2.30 -15.49 -15.12
CA THR A 60 2.40 -14.05 -14.86
C THR A 60 1.67 -13.66 -13.57
N GLN A 61 0.48 -14.21 -13.33
CA GLN A 61 -0.29 -13.93 -12.12
C GLN A 61 0.37 -14.51 -10.87
N VAL A 62 0.89 -15.73 -10.96
CA VAL A 62 1.68 -16.36 -9.89
C VAL A 62 2.89 -15.49 -9.56
N SER A 63 3.64 -15.06 -10.57
CA SER A 63 4.83 -14.21 -10.40
C SER A 63 4.49 -12.87 -9.72
N ARG A 64 3.40 -12.20 -10.14
CA ARG A 64 2.93 -10.96 -9.51
C ARG A 64 2.57 -11.15 -8.05
N CYS A 65 1.83 -12.21 -7.72
CA CYS A 65 1.46 -12.51 -6.34
C CYS A 65 2.71 -12.81 -5.50
N LEU A 66 3.66 -13.59 -6.02
CA LEU A 66 4.94 -13.87 -5.35
C LEU A 66 5.79 -12.61 -5.14
N LYS A 67 5.73 -11.62 -6.02
CA LYS A 67 6.35 -10.30 -5.79
C LYS A 67 5.63 -9.54 -4.69
N ALA A 68 4.29 -9.52 -4.72
CA ALA A 68 3.49 -8.86 -3.68
C ALA A 68 3.67 -9.48 -2.28
N SER A 69 3.96 -10.79 -2.19
CA SER A 69 4.23 -11.46 -0.90
C SER A 69 5.55 -11.07 -0.24
N ARG A 70 6.45 -10.40 -0.97
CA ARG A 70 7.70 -9.84 -0.44
C ARG A 70 7.49 -8.49 0.24
N ILE A 71 6.33 -7.85 0.07
CA ILE A 71 6.05 -6.58 0.72
C ILE A 71 5.92 -6.80 2.23
N PRO A 72 6.71 -6.09 3.06
CA PRO A 72 6.61 -6.16 4.51
C PRO A 72 5.21 -5.80 5.01
N ALA A 73 4.80 -6.42 6.11
CA ALA A 73 3.46 -6.21 6.67
C ALA A 73 3.20 -4.74 7.05
N ALA A 74 4.21 -4.06 7.63
CA ALA A 74 4.15 -2.64 7.98
C ALA A 74 3.83 -1.76 6.76
N VAL A 75 4.45 -2.06 5.61
CA VAL A 75 4.18 -1.33 4.36
C VAL A 75 2.73 -1.53 3.95
N VAL A 76 2.20 -2.76 3.97
CA VAL A 76 0.79 -3.01 3.63
C VAL A 76 -0.14 -2.29 4.59
N GLN A 77 0.16 -2.30 5.88
CA GLN A 77 -0.61 -1.60 6.89
C GLN A 77 -0.67 -0.10 6.62
N ALA A 78 0.44 0.51 6.16
CA ALA A 78 0.47 1.94 5.81
C ALA A 78 -0.50 2.31 4.66
N PHE A 79 -0.79 1.38 3.76
CA PHE A 79 -1.81 1.57 2.71
C PHE A 79 -3.25 1.27 3.18
N GLY A 80 -3.44 0.76 4.39
CA GLY A 80 -4.75 0.42 4.94
C GLY A 80 -5.51 -0.59 4.08
N ASN A 81 -6.81 -0.35 3.87
CA ASN A 81 -7.69 -1.24 3.09
C ASN A 81 -7.54 -1.08 1.56
N ARG A 82 -6.57 -0.30 1.10
CA ARG A 82 -6.43 -0.01 -0.33
C ARG A 82 -5.81 -1.19 -1.07
N ARG A 83 -6.35 -1.49 -2.24
CA ARG A 83 -5.73 -2.47 -3.15
C ARG A 83 -4.48 -1.88 -3.75
N LEU A 84 -3.34 -2.51 -3.48
CA LEU A 84 -2.09 -2.21 -4.16
C LEU A 84 -2.17 -2.66 -5.62
N SER A 85 -1.97 -1.73 -6.55
CA SER A 85 -1.82 -2.05 -7.96
C SER A 85 -0.46 -2.69 -8.24
N ASP A 86 -0.33 -3.43 -9.35
CA ASP A 86 0.95 -3.99 -9.79
C ASP A 86 2.05 -2.92 -9.89
N ARG A 87 1.68 -1.71 -10.34
CA ARG A 87 2.60 -0.57 -10.41
C ARG A 87 3.09 -0.15 -9.02
N ALA A 88 2.18 -0.07 -8.04
CA ALA A 88 2.55 0.27 -6.67
C ALA A 88 3.46 -0.82 -6.06
N VAL A 89 3.14 -2.10 -6.26
CA VAL A 89 3.98 -3.23 -5.82
C VAL A 89 5.39 -3.13 -6.40
N LYS A 90 5.51 -2.83 -7.70
CA LYS A 90 6.80 -2.65 -8.36
C LYS A 90 7.59 -1.48 -7.75
N LEU A 91 6.95 -0.33 -7.57
CA LEU A 91 7.57 0.86 -6.99
C LEU A 91 8.03 0.62 -5.54
N ILE A 92 7.25 -0.12 -4.74
CA ILE A 92 7.68 -0.51 -3.38
C ILE A 92 8.95 -1.38 -3.44
N GLY A 93 9.04 -2.30 -4.39
CA GLY A 93 10.25 -3.09 -4.62
C GLY A 93 11.46 -2.22 -4.99
N GLU A 94 11.28 -1.29 -5.94
CA GLU A 94 12.33 -0.33 -6.35
C GLU A 94 12.77 0.57 -5.18
N ILE A 95 11.84 1.02 -4.32
CA ILE A 95 12.17 1.76 -3.09
C ILE A 95 13.00 0.89 -2.14
N SER A 96 12.57 -0.36 -1.89
CA SER A 96 13.29 -1.28 -1.01
C SER A 96 14.73 -1.54 -1.48
N GLU A 97 14.94 -1.65 -2.79
CA GLU A 97 16.27 -1.80 -3.39
C GLU A 97 17.14 -0.55 -3.20
N GLN A 98 16.55 0.64 -3.12
CA GLN A 98 17.27 1.90 -2.99
C GLN A 98 17.61 2.27 -1.54
N ILE A 99 16.67 2.12 -0.61
CA ILE A 99 16.85 2.54 0.80
C ILE A 99 17.10 1.37 1.76
N GLY A 100 16.93 0.13 1.27
CA GLY A 100 16.99 -1.08 2.08
C GLY A 100 15.66 -1.39 2.77
N GLU A 101 15.36 -2.69 2.88
CA GLU A 101 14.15 -3.19 3.55
C GLU A 101 14.00 -2.69 5.01
N PRO A 102 15.05 -2.64 5.85
CA PRO A 102 14.91 -2.13 7.22
C PRO A 102 14.43 -0.67 7.26
N LYS A 103 14.94 0.18 6.37
CA LYS A 103 14.55 1.60 6.32
C LYS A 103 13.14 1.76 5.77
N LEU A 104 12.76 0.95 4.79
CA LEU A 104 11.39 0.91 4.26
C LEU A 104 10.38 0.53 5.35
N ILE A 105 10.71 -0.44 6.21
CA ILE A 105 9.86 -0.84 7.35
C ILE A 105 9.77 0.30 8.36
N GLU A 106 10.90 0.87 8.78
CA GLU A 106 10.96 2.00 9.72
C GLU A 106 10.11 3.19 9.21
N ASN A 107 10.24 3.51 7.93
CA ASN A 107 9.46 4.57 7.30
C ASN A 107 7.96 4.22 7.30
N ALA A 108 7.58 3.00 6.94
CA ALA A 108 6.20 2.55 6.94
C ALA A 108 5.56 2.58 8.34
N GLU A 109 6.31 2.17 9.37
CA GLU A 109 5.86 2.22 10.76
C GLU A 109 5.59 3.65 11.22
N ARG A 110 6.43 4.63 10.83
CA ARG A 110 6.18 6.04 11.11
C ARG A 110 4.93 6.60 10.45
N LEU A 111 4.58 6.12 9.25
CA LEU A 111 3.36 6.60 8.58
C LEU A 111 2.12 6.15 9.35
N GLU A 112 2.16 4.97 9.98
CA GLU A 112 0.97 4.26 10.45
C GLU A 112 -0.09 4.17 9.34
N ILE A 113 -1.37 4.04 9.67
CA ILE A 113 -2.46 3.96 8.68
C ILE A 113 -2.86 5.38 8.24
N ARG A 114 -2.43 5.80 7.04
CA ARG A 114 -2.79 7.12 6.47
C ARG A 114 -3.83 6.99 5.36
N ASN A 115 -5.10 7.05 5.74
CA ASN A 115 -6.22 7.06 4.78
C ASN A 115 -6.42 8.40 4.07
N ASP A 116 -5.83 9.47 4.60
CA ASP A 116 -5.82 10.79 4.01
C ASP A 116 -4.95 10.82 2.75
N LEU A 117 -3.74 10.26 2.78
CA LEU A 117 -2.77 10.45 1.68
C LEU A 117 -3.13 9.70 0.42
N SER A 118 -2.77 10.20 -0.76
CA SER A 118 -2.88 9.45 -2.02
C SER A 118 -1.86 8.29 -2.07
N VAL A 119 -2.08 7.29 -2.95
CA VAL A 119 -1.10 6.21 -3.17
C VAL A 119 0.28 6.77 -3.56
N ARG A 120 0.31 7.87 -4.32
CA ARG A 120 1.54 8.54 -4.72
C ARG A 120 2.24 9.18 -3.51
N GLU A 121 1.50 9.87 -2.65
CA GLU A 121 2.05 10.46 -1.41
C GLU A 121 2.59 9.40 -0.46
N LEU A 122 1.88 8.27 -0.31
CA LEU A 122 2.35 7.13 0.47
C LEU A 122 3.68 6.59 -0.07
N LEU A 123 3.78 6.39 -1.38
CA LEU A 123 5.02 5.94 -2.02
C LEU A 123 6.17 6.94 -1.82
N SER A 124 5.91 8.24 -2.00
CA SER A 124 6.92 9.28 -1.76
C SER A 124 7.39 9.28 -0.31
N ALA A 125 6.49 9.08 0.65
CA ALA A 125 6.83 9.13 2.06
C ALA A 125 7.51 7.85 2.55
N LEU A 126 7.16 6.70 1.99
CA LEU A 126 7.92 5.46 2.19
C LEU A 126 9.37 5.62 1.74
N PHE A 127 9.61 6.34 0.65
CA PHE A 127 10.96 6.63 0.18
C PHE A 127 11.70 7.66 1.05
N LEU A 128 11.06 8.78 1.36
CA LEU A 128 11.69 9.91 2.06
C LEU A 128 11.78 9.74 3.58
N GLY A 129 10.96 8.87 4.17
CA GLY A 129 10.81 8.72 5.62
C GLY A 129 10.02 9.81 6.32
N SER A 130 9.46 10.74 5.53
CA SER A 130 8.59 11.83 5.97
C SER A 130 7.56 12.10 4.89
N HIS A 131 6.34 12.47 5.29
CA HIS A 131 5.38 13.05 4.34
C HIS A 131 5.81 14.48 3.99
N VAL A 132 5.61 14.88 2.73
CA VAL A 132 5.91 16.25 2.25
C VAL A 132 5.15 17.31 3.08
N ASP A 133 4.04 16.90 3.71
CA ASP A 133 3.14 17.72 4.50
C ASP A 133 3.26 17.51 6.02
N ASP A 134 4.28 16.81 6.51
CA ASP A 134 4.48 16.66 7.96
C ASP A 134 4.94 18.00 8.56
N PRO A 135 4.17 18.63 9.47
CA PRO A 135 4.53 19.89 10.11
C PRO A 135 5.64 19.64 11.15
N SER A 136 6.81 19.28 10.65
CA SER A 136 7.99 18.88 11.43
C SER A 136 8.52 19.98 12.36
N ASN A 137 8.06 21.23 12.17
CA ASN A 137 8.46 22.40 12.96
C ASN A 137 7.29 23.12 13.67
N GLY A 138 6.15 22.46 13.88
CA GLY A 138 5.00 23.10 14.56
C GLY A 138 4.19 24.07 13.70
N GLU A 139 4.57 24.26 12.44
CA GLU A 139 3.89 25.15 11.52
C GLU A 139 2.63 24.50 10.93
N ALA A 140 1.50 25.22 10.94
CA ALA A 140 0.31 24.78 10.23
C ALA A 140 0.47 24.99 8.71
N ARG A 141 0.13 23.98 7.90
CA ARG A 141 0.23 24.00 6.43
C ARG A 141 -1.10 23.73 5.75
N LEU A 142 -1.42 24.50 4.71
CA LEU A 142 -2.57 24.28 3.84
C LEU A 142 -2.12 23.62 2.54
N ALA A 143 -2.70 22.48 2.20
CA ALA A 143 -2.45 21.78 0.93
C ALA A 143 -3.74 21.64 0.13
N ALA A 144 -3.70 22.08 -1.14
CA ALA A 144 -4.78 21.92 -2.10
C ALA A 144 -4.36 20.91 -3.17
N TYR A 145 -5.16 19.88 -3.36
CA TYR A 145 -4.88 18.80 -4.31
C TYR A 145 -5.77 18.95 -5.55
N ARG A 146 -5.19 18.81 -6.75
CA ARG A 146 -5.89 19.07 -8.04
C ARG A 146 -7.18 18.26 -8.25
N ASN A 147 -7.34 17.14 -7.57
CA ASN A 147 -8.48 16.23 -7.72
C ASN A 147 -9.39 16.18 -6.48
N GLU A 148 -9.18 17.06 -5.51
CA GLU A 148 -9.96 17.08 -4.27
C GLU A 148 -10.79 18.36 -4.19
N PRO A 149 -12.10 18.28 -3.87
CA PRO A 149 -12.96 19.45 -3.72
C PRO A 149 -12.73 20.17 -2.37
N TYR A 150 -11.65 19.87 -1.67
CA TYR A 150 -11.32 20.40 -0.35
C TYR A 150 -9.83 20.70 -0.21
N VAL A 151 -9.51 21.56 0.75
CA VAL A 151 -8.13 21.89 1.16
C VAL A 151 -7.88 21.24 2.50
N ARG A 152 -6.69 20.66 2.68
CA ARG A 152 -6.27 20.04 3.93
C ARG A 152 -5.43 21.01 4.73
N LEU A 153 -5.65 21.03 6.04
CA LEU A 153 -4.89 21.82 6.98
C LEU A 153 -4.16 20.86 7.92
N TYR A 154 -2.84 20.77 7.78
CA TYR A 154 -1.97 20.00 8.64
C TYR A 154 -1.46 20.91 9.75
N ALA A 155 -1.48 20.44 11.00
CA ALA A 155 -0.93 21.18 12.12
C ALA A 155 -0.42 20.19 13.17
N ALA A 156 0.69 20.53 13.82
CA ALA A 156 1.25 19.71 14.90
C ALA A 156 0.39 19.76 16.18
N ASP A 157 -0.27 20.89 16.44
CA ASP A 157 -1.18 21.08 17.58
C ASP A 157 -2.62 21.41 17.12
N LEU A 158 -3.49 20.38 17.15
CA LEU A 158 -4.91 20.53 16.83
C LEU A 158 -5.69 21.35 17.88
N MET A 159 -5.22 21.40 19.13
CA MET A 159 -5.85 22.19 20.19
C MET A 159 -5.63 23.68 19.96
N GLU A 160 -4.43 24.07 19.56
CA GLU A 160 -4.12 25.45 19.16
C GLU A 160 -4.88 25.85 17.89
N LEU A 161 -4.98 24.93 16.92
CA LEU A 161 -5.79 25.13 15.72
C LEU A 161 -7.27 25.41 16.06
N ARG A 162 -7.82 24.62 16.98
CA ARG A 162 -9.23 24.73 17.40
C ARG A 162 -9.53 26.08 18.03
N LYS A 163 -8.61 26.63 18.84
CA LYS A 163 -8.75 27.97 19.45
C LYS A 163 -8.88 29.06 18.38
N ASN A 164 -8.20 28.88 17.25
CA ASN A 164 -8.13 29.87 16.18
C ASN A 164 -9.05 29.56 14.98
N LEU A 165 -9.92 28.55 15.07
CA LEU A 165 -10.71 28.05 13.94
C LEU A 165 -11.57 29.13 13.27
N ARG A 166 -12.21 30.00 14.06
CA ARG A 166 -13.01 31.13 13.55
C ARG A 166 -12.17 32.13 12.76
N THR A 167 -10.96 32.40 13.23
CA THR A 167 -10.01 33.31 12.57
C THR A 167 -9.52 32.72 11.26
N ILE A 168 -9.17 31.43 11.27
CA ILE A 168 -8.76 30.68 10.07
C ILE A 168 -9.88 30.68 9.03
N GLU A 169 -11.13 30.40 9.45
CA GLU A 169 -12.28 30.46 8.55
C GLU A 169 -12.48 31.85 7.93
N LYS A 170 -12.37 32.91 8.74
CA LYS A 170 -12.48 34.29 8.26
C LYS A 170 -11.42 34.61 7.19
N HIS A 171 -10.18 34.20 7.41
CA HIS A 171 -9.09 34.41 6.45
C HIS A 171 -9.27 33.59 5.18
N LEU A 172 -9.66 32.31 5.28
CA LEU A 172 -9.95 31.47 4.12
C LEU A 172 -11.09 32.05 3.26
N ARG A 173 -12.18 32.51 3.90
CA ARG A 173 -13.29 33.18 3.19
C ARG A 173 -12.83 34.45 2.48
N LEU A 174 -11.93 35.23 3.09
CA LEU A 174 -11.39 36.44 2.48
C LEU A 174 -10.53 36.10 1.25
N ILE A 175 -9.62 35.14 1.37
CA ILE A 175 -8.76 34.68 0.28
C ILE A 175 -9.62 34.13 -0.88
N MET A 176 -10.63 33.32 -0.60
CA MET A 176 -11.55 32.79 -1.61
C MET A 176 -12.34 33.90 -2.32
N LYS A 177 -12.71 34.99 -1.62
CA LYS A 177 -13.35 36.15 -2.24
C LYS A 177 -12.38 36.90 -3.15
N LEU A 178 -11.13 37.09 -2.73
CA LEU A 178 -10.10 37.77 -3.53
C LEU A 178 -9.76 36.99 -4.80
N GLN A 179 -9.72 35.66 -4.75
CA GLN A 179 -9.48 34.81 -5.93
C GLN A 179 -10.65 34.82 -6.93
N LYS A 180 -11.89 35.07 -6.49
CA LYS A 180 -13.05 35.26 -7.38
C LYS A 180 -13.07 36.62 -8.09
N VAL A 181 -12.15 37.53 -7.74
CA VAL A 181 -12.10 38.92 -8.24
C VAL A 181 -10.92 39.15 -9.19
N THR A 182 -10.27 38.10 -9.72
CA THR A 182 -9.27 38.27 -10.79
C THR A 182 -9.95 38.07 -12.16
N PRO A 183 -10.41 39.13 -12.87
CA PRO A 183 -10.66 39.02 -14.30
C PRO A 183 -9.32 38.76 -14.99
N ALA A 184 -9.30 37.77 -15.88
CA ALA A 184 -8.20 37.58 -16.81
C ALA A 184 -7.93 38.91 -17.53
N SER A 185 -6.70 39.41 -17.39
CA SER A 185 -6.15 40.49 -18.21
C SER A 185 -5.23 39.85 -19.25
#